data_AF-A0A7R6Z0U8-F1
#
_entry.id   AF-A0A7R6Z0U8-F1
#
_cell.length_a   1.000
_cell.length_b   1.000
_cell.length_c   1.000
_cell.angle_alpha   90.00
_cell.angle_beta   90.00
_cell.angle_gamma   90.00
#
_symmetry.space_group_name_H-M   'P 1'
#
loop_
_entity.id
_entity.type
_entity.pdbx_description
1 polymer ?
#
loop_
_entity_poly.entity_id
_entity_poly.type
_entity_poly.pdbx_seq_one_letter_code
_entity_poly.pdbx_strand_id
1 'polypeptide(L)'
;MDSAIIDGEIIVLNDAGPSDFAALRKAITRRQHDLYFVAFDLLHLNGHDLRDMALQERRDILAGIIPPDIRTQFSQALPPMRSIT
;
A
#
# COMPACT_ATOMS: atom_id res chain seq x y z
N MET A 1 4.94 -22.53 6.91
CA MET A 1 5.63 -21.42 6.24
C MET A 1 4.63 -20.31 6.16
N ASP A 2 4.89 -19.19 6.81
CA ASP A 2 3.98 -18.04 6.77
C ASP A 2 4.20 -17.30 5.44
N SER A 3 3.11 -16.99 4.73
CA SER A 3 3.17 -16.39 3.40
C SER A 3 1.92 -15.55 3.13
N ALA A 4 2.09 -14.40 2.48
CA ALA A 4 0.98 -13.56 2.08
C ALA A 4 1.12 -13.10 0.62
N ILE A 5 -0.01 -12.91 -0.05
CA ILE A 5 -0.08 -12.19 -1.33
C ILE A 5 -0.81 -10.88 -1.06
N ILE A 6 -0.10 -9.76 -1.22
CA ILE A 6 -0.56 -8.41 -0.91
C ILE A 6 -0.61 -7.62 -2.22
N ASP A 7 -1.69 -6.87 -2.41
CA ASP A 7 -1.81 -5.87 -3.47
C ASP A 7 -1.50 -4.47 -2.93
N GLY A 8 -0.80 -3.68 -3.73
CA GLY A 8 -0.24 -2.40 -3.31
C GLY A 8 0.40 -1.60 -4.44
N GLU A 9 0.72 -0.35 -4.14
CA GLU A 9 1.34 0.59 -5.07
C GLU A 9 2.68 1.09 -4.54
N ILE A 10 3.69 1.20 -5.40
CA ILE A 10 4.96 1.82 -5.05
C ILE A 10 4.89 3.31 -5.37
N ILE A 11 5.12 4.15 -4.37
CA ILE A 11 5.16 5.61 -4.52
C ILE A 11 6.57 6.15 -4.22
N VAL A 12 6.89 7.31 -4.78
CA VAL A 12 8.10 8.08 -4.45
C VAL A 12 7.68 9.33 -3.71
N LEU A 13 8.19 9.51 -2.50
CA LEU A 13 8.07 10.80 -1.81
C LEU A 13 9.23 11.68 -2.25
N ASN A 14 8.99 12.56 -3.22
CA ASN A 14 9.86 13.68 -3.53
C ASN A 14 9.23 14.97 -2.98
N ASP A 15 10.06 15.96 -2.61
CA ASP A 15 9.61 17.30 -2.18
C ASP A 15 8.90 18.10 -3.29
N ALA A 16 8.62 17.48 -4.43
CA ALA A 16 8.21 18.12 -5.68
C ALA A 16 6.90 17.52 -6.23
N GLY A 17 5.82 17.55 -5.44
CA GLY A 17 4.44 17.33 -5.93
C GLY A 17 4.19 15.99 -6.66
N PRO A 18 3.00 15.80 -7.25
CA PRO A 18 2.59 14.50 -7.77
C PRO A 18 3.43 14.05 -8.98
N SER A 19 4.33 13.10 -8.70
CA SER A 19 4.76 11.97 -9.53
C SER A 19 4.96 12.21 -11.03
N ASP A 20 6.18 12.63 -11.40
CA ASP A 20 6.67 12.49 -12.76
C ASP A 20 7.18 11.05 -12.95
N PHE A 21 6.54 10.26 -13.80
CA PHE A 21 6.84 8.84 -14.06
C PHE A 21 8.32 8.60 -14.46
N ALA A 22 8.97 9.63 -15.03
CA ALA A 22 10.40 9.63 -15.32
C ALA A 22 11.28 9.71 -14.06
N ALA A 23 10.84 10.43 -13.03
CA ALA A 23 11.49 10.50 -11.72
C ALA A 23 11.38 9.17 -10.97
N LEU A 24 10.24 8.48 -11.06
CA LEU A 24 10.03 7.13 -10.51
C LEU A 24 11.06 6.13 -11.07
N ARG A 25 11.23 6.10 -12.40
CA ARG A 25 12.23 5.23 -13.06
C ARG A 25 13.65 5.53 -12.58
N LYS A 26 14.01 6.80 -12.40
CA LYS A 26 15.34 7.21 -11.87
C LYS A 26 15.52 6.85 -10.40
N ALA A 27 14.50 6.99 -9.57
CA ALA A 27 14.55 6.64 -8.14
C ALA A 27 14.78 5.13 -7.95
N ILE A 28 14.08 4.30 -8.72
CA ILE A 28 14.27 2.83 -8.71
C ILE A 28 15.73 2.44 -9.01
N THR A 29 16.40 3.16 -9.91
CA THR A 29 17.80 2.81 -10.30
C THR A 29 18.88 3.48 -9.45
N ARG A 30 18.61 4.62 -8.78
CA ARG A 30 19.66 5.42 -8.13
C ARG A 30 19.38 5.84 -6.68
N ARG A 31 18.13 5.79 -6.21
CA ARG A 31 17.70 6.23 -4.87
C ARG A 31 16.60 5.34 -4.30
N GLN A 32 16.97 4.12 -3.94
CA GLN A 32 16.05 3.14 -3.31
C GLN A 32 15.54 3.58 -1.93
N HIS A 33 16.08 4.65 -1.35
CA HIS A 33 15.68 5.18 -0.05
C HIS A 33 14.39 6.00 -0.08
N ASP A 34 13.95 6.44 -1.27
CA ASP A 34 12.78 7.33 -1.43
C ASP A 34 11.52 6.57 -1.90
N LEU A 35 11.58 5.23 -1.96
CA LEU A 35 10.48 4.37 -2.40
C LEU A 35 9.70 3.85 -1.20
N TYR A 36 8.38 4.01 -1.25
CA TYR A 36 7.43 3.52 -0.27
C TYR A 36 6.48 2.54 -0.93
N PHE A 37 6.24 1.41 -0.28
CA PHE A 37 5.19 0.48 -0.70
C PHE A 37 3.92 0.77 0.08
N VAL A 38 2.84 1.08 -0.63
CA VAL A 38 1.53 1.37 -0.07
C VAL A 38 0.64 0.16 -0.29
N ALA A 39 0.44 -0.65 0.74
CA ALA A 39 -0.44 -1.83 0.67
C ALA A 39 -1.91 -1.43 0.84
N PHE A 40 -2.81 -2.03 0.07
CA PHE A 40 -4.25 -1.73 0.15
C PHE A 40 -5.17 -2.95 0.11
N ASP A 41 -4.68 -4.14 -0.28
CA ASP A 41 -5.48 -5.37 -0.26
C ASP A 41 -4.64 -6.60 0.12
N LEU A 42 -5.30 -7.62 0.69
CA LEU A 42 -4.73 -8.91 1.04
C LEU A 42 -5.49 -10.01 0.31
N LEU A 43 -4.82 -10.69 -0.62
CA LEU A 43 -5.44 -11.70 -1.48
C LEU A 43 -5.29 -13.11 -0.92
N HIS A 44 -4.19 -13.39 -0.23
CA HIS A 44 -3.88 -14.71 0.30
C HIS A 44 -3.08 -14.60 1.59
N LEU A 45 -3.36 -15.49 2.54
CA LEU A 45 -2.63 -15.59 3.80
C LEU A 45 -2.52 -17.05 4.23
N ASN A 46 -1.29 -17.53 4.43
CA ASN A 46 -0.96 -18.83 5.02
C ASN A 46 -1.69 -20.02 4.37
N GLY A 47 -1.86 -20.01 3.05
CA GLY A 47 -2.55 -21.07 2.32
C GLY A 47 -4.02 -20.76 2.01
N HIS A 48 -4.59 -19.70 2.59
CA HIS A 48 -5.99 -19.32 2.42
C HIS A 48 -6.16 -18.17 1.43
N ASP A 49 -6.99 -18.41 0.42
CA ASP A 49 -7.48 -17.35 -0.48
C ASP A 49 -8.56 -16.53 0.25
N LEU A 50 -8.38 -15.22 0.30
CA LEU A 50 -9.28 -14.30 1.02
C LEU A 50 -10.21 -13.56 0.08
N ARG A 51 -10.13 -13.76 -1.25
CA ARG A 51 -10.86 -12.96 -2.25
C ARG A 51 -12.38 -13.02 -2.14
N ASP A 52 -12.92 -14.06 -1.50
CA ASP A 52 -14.35 -14.21 -1.23
C ASP A 52 -14.84 -13.37 -0.03
N MET A 53 -13.94 -12.84 0.80
CA MET A 53 -14.25 -11.95 1.92
C MET A 53 -14.52 -10.51 1.45
N ALA A 54 -15.22 -9.71 2.24
CA ALA A 54 -15.39 -8.30 1.91
C ALA A 54 -14.04 -7.56 1.97
N LEU A 55 -13.83 -6.59 1.08
CA LEU A 55 -12.58 -5.80 1.04
C LEU A 55 -12.24 -5.18 2.40
N GLN A 56 -13.24 -4.72 3.16
CA GLN A 56 -13.02 -4.17 4.49
C GLN A 56 -12.40 -5.20 5.45
N GLU A 57 -12.90 -6.43 5.44
CA GLU A 57 -12.36 -7.50 6.29
C GLU A 57 -10.93 -7.87 5.91
N ARG A 58 -10.63 -7.93 4.60
CA ARG A 58 -9.27 -8.18 4.11
C ARG A 58 -8.30 -7.06 4.53
N ARG A 59 -8.77 -5.81 4.49
CA ARG A 59 -8.02 -4.62 4.94
C ARG A 59 -7.76 -4.63 6.44
N ASP A 60 -8.73 -5.07 7.24
CA ASP A 60 -8.57 -5.18 8.69
C ASP A 60 -7.53 -6.25 9.05
N ILE A 61 -7.53 -7.40 8.35
CA ILE A 61 -6.50 -8.43 8.48
C ILE A 61 -5.13 -7.89 8.05
N LEU A 62 -5.07 -7.20 6.90
CA LEU A 62 -3.85 -6.60 6.38
C LEU A 62 -3.21 -5.63 7.38
N ALA A 63 -4.01 -4.80 8.04
CA ALA A 63 -3.54 -3.86 9.06
C ALA A 63 -2.94 -4.56 10.29
N GLY A 64 -3.37 -5.79 10.61
CA GLY A 64 -2.84 -6.58 11.71
C GLY A 64 -1.52 -7.29 11.41
N ILE A 65 -1.21 -7.54 10.13
CA ILE A 65 0.00 -8.28 9.71
C ILE A 65 1.11 -7.40 9.15
N ILE A 66 0.79 -6.18 8.71
CA ILE A 66 1.79 -5.21 8.29
C ILE A 66 2.39 -4.55 9.53
N PRO A 67 3.69 -4.76 9.82
CA PRO A 67 4.34 -4.04 10.90
C PRO A 67 4.36 -2.54 10.58
N PRO A 68 4.24 -1.65 11.59
CA PRO A 68 4.45 -0.23 11.42
C PRO A 68 5.94 0.01 11.14
N ASP A 69 6.36 -0.18 9.89
CA ASP A 69 7.73 0.04 9.42
C ASP A 69 7.76 1.24 8.46
N ILE A 70 8.88 1.95 8.45
CA ILE A 70 9.08 3.25 7.79
C ILE A 70 8.85 3.17 6.27
N ARG A 71 8.88 1.97 5.67
CA ARG A 71 8.81 1.76 4.22
C ARG A 71 7.52 1.12 3.71
N THR A 72 6.63 0.69 4.60
CA THR A 72 5.34 0.10 4.23
C THR A 72 4.21 0.90 4.87
N GLN A 73 3.46 1.61 4.04
CA GLN A 73 2.33 2.41 4.50
C GLN A 73 1.02 1.71 4.12
N PHE A 74 0.02 1.77 4.99
CA PHE A 74 -1.33 1.30 4.68
C PHE A 74 -2.10 2.46 4.07
N SER A 75 -2.76 2.27 2.92
CA SER A 75 -3.64 3.32 2.41
C SER A 75 -4.79 3.53 3.40
N GLN A 76 -4.89 4.69 4.03
CA GLN A 76 -6.08 5.01 4.80
C GLN A 76 -7.21 5.39 3.83
N ALA A 77 -8.43 4.95 4.14
CA ALA A 77 -9.59 5.45 3.42
C ALA A 77 -9.67 6.97 3.57
N LEU A 78 -9.86 7.70 2.47
CA LEU A 78 -10.11 9.13 2.52
C LEU A 78 -11.34 9.36 3.42
N PRO A 79 -11.28 10.32 4.37
CA PRO A 79 -12.45 10.68 5.15
C PRO A 79 -13.58 11.07 4.18
N PRO A 80 -14.84 10.72 4.49
CA PRO A 80 -15.95 11.02 3.60
C PRO A 80 -15.94 12.53 3.29
N MET A 81 -15.83 12.86 2.01
CA MET A 81 -15.86 14.24 1.54
C MET A 81 -17.19 14.84 2.00
N ARG A 82 -17.15 15.77 2.96
CA ARG A 82 -18.35 16.49 3.39
C ARG A 82 -18.89 17.22 2.16
N SER A 83 -20.03 16.76 1.64
CA SER A 83 -20.82 17.52 0.67
C SER A 83 -21.10 18.87 1.26
N ILE A 84 -20.52 19.90 0.66
CA ILE A 84 -20.90 21.29 0.91
C ILE A 84 -22.14 21.50 0.04
N THR A 85 -23.32 21.42 0.65
CA THR A 85 -24.57 21.93 0.07
C THR A 85 -24.73 23.38 0.49
#